data_AF-A0A0C1QX88-F1
#
_entry.id   AF-A0A0C1QX88-F1
#
_cell.length_a   1.000
_cell.length_b   1.000
_cell.length_c   1.000
_cell.angle_alpha   90.00
_cell.angle_beta   90.00
_cell.angle_gamma   90.00
#
_symmetry.space_group_name_H-M   'P 1'
#
loop_
_entity.id
_entity.type
_entity.pdbx_description
1 polymer ?
#
loop_
_entity_poly.entity_id
_entity_poly.type
_entity_poly.pdbx_seq_one_letter_code
_entity_poly.pdbx_strand_id
1 'polypeptide(L)'
;MKQINLEQMETISLSELLKFAQAESVVLVSSDGETFILKRLSEEDKDDVEFAIEVEALRKSKSFQEFLDERLNYKTTKSIEEILADVEADIAANTPSE
;
A
#
# COMPACT_ATOMS: atom_id res chain seq x y z
N MET A 1 -2.73 -11.19 -22.41
CA MET A 1 -3.31 -9.90 -21.97
C MET A 1 -4.21 -9.41 -23.09
N LYS A 2 -5.50 -9.22 -22.83
CA LYS A 2 -6.50 -8.84 -23.85
C LYS A 2 -6.71 -7.33 -23.84
N GLN A 3 -6.79 -6.69 -25.01
CA GLN A 3 -7.10 -5.26 -25.12
C GLN A 3 -8.55 -5.07 -25.57
N ILE A 4 -9.28 -4.17 -24.90
CA ILE A 4 -10.66 -3.80 -25.20
C ILE A 4 -10.69 -2.29 -25.42
N ASN A 5 -11.08 -1.86 -26.63
CA ASN A 5 -11.33 -0.45 -26.91
C ASN A 5 -12.79 -0.14 -26.57
N LEU A 6 -13.00 0.72 -25.57
CA LEU A 6 -14.33 1.07 -25.07
C LEU A 6 -15.13 1.91 -26.06
N GLU A 7 -14.50 2.61 -27.00
CA GLU A 7 -15.22 3.36 -28.06
C GLU A 7 -15.86 2.44 -29.09
N GLN A 8 -15.22 1.30 -29.36
CA GLN A 8 -15.66 0.36 -30.39
C GLN A 8 -16.73 -0.62 -29.90
N MET A 9 -16.94 -0.70 -28.57
CA MET A 9 -17.98 -1.52 -27.97
C MET A 9 -19.11 -0.62 -27.49
N GLU A 10 -20.21 -0.56 -28.26
CA GLU A 10 -21.39 0.26 -27.93
C GLU A 10 -21.93 -0.01 -26.52
N THR A 11 -21.84 -1.26 -26.04
CA THR A 11 -22.15 -1.63 -24.66
C THR A 11 -21.38 -2.88 -24.25
N ILE A 12 -20.58 -2.81 -23.19
CA ILE A 12 -20.05 -3.97 -22.48
C ILE A 12 -20.47 -3.88 -21.01
N SER A 13 -21.02 -4.95 -20.45
CA SER A 13 -21.41 -4.96 -19.05
C SER A 13 -20.17 -5.12 -18.15
N LEU A 14 -20.24 -4.55 -16.94
CA LEU A 14 -19.19 -4.74 -15.93
C LEU A 14 -18.98 -6.24 -15.61
N SER A 15 -20.06 -7.02 -15.59
CA SER A 15 -20.00 -8.46 -15.37
C SER A 15 -19.23 -9.20 -16.49
N GLU A 16 -19.34 -8.76 -17.74
CA GLU A 16 -18.56 -9.32 -18.86
C GLU A 16 -17.08 -8.92 -18.77
N LEU A 17 -16.80 -7.67 -18.41
CA LEU A 17 -15.43 -7.22 -18.16
C LEU A 17 -14.74 -8.04 -17.06
N LEU A 18 -15.45 -8.30 -15.96
CA LEU A 18 -14.96 -9.13 -14.87
C LEU A 18 -14.72 -10.58 -15.31
N LYS A 19 -15.55 -11.15 -16.19
CA LYS A 19 -15.32 -12.49 -16.75
C LYS A 19 -14.03 -12.54 -17.58
N PHE A 20 -13.74 -11.51 -18.36
CA PHE A 20 -12.46 -11.44 -19.09
C PHE A 20 -11.28 -11.36 -18.12
N ALA A 21 -11.38 -10.51 -17.09
CA ALA A 21 -10.36 -10.33 -16.07
C ALA A 21 -10.11 -11.56 -15.19
N GLN A 22 -11.09 -12.46 -15.07
CA GLN A 22 -10.92 -13.75 -14.38
C GLN A 22 -9.99 -14.72 -15.13
N ALA A 23 -9.96 -14.64 -16.46
CA ALA A 23 -9.13 -15.51 -17.30
C ALA A 23 -7.71 -14.93 -17.48
N GLU A 24 -7.61 -13.62 -17.70
CA GLU A 24 -6.33 -12.93 -17.88
C GLU A 24 -6.49 -11.42 -17.64
N SER A 25 -5.37 -10.71 -17.43
CA SER A 25 -5.38 -9.25 -17.35
C SER A 25 -5.91 -8.63 -18.66
N VAL A 26 -6.76 -7.62 -18.50
CA VAL A 26 -7.42 -6.90 -19.58
C VAL A 26 -6.96 -5.44 -19.58
N VAL A 27 -6.57 -4.92 -20.74
CA VAL A 27 -6.31 -3.49 -20.96
C VAL A 27 -7.58 -2.86 -21.51
N LEU A 28 -8.12 -1.86 -20.84
CA LEU A 28 -9.22 -1.04 -21.33
C LEU A 28 -8.63 0.24 -21.91
N VAL A 29 -9.02 0.61 -23.12
CA VAL A 29 -8.67 1.90 -23.72
C VAL A 29 -9.93 2.76 -23.76
N SER A 30 -9.90 3.90 -23.08
CA SER A 30 -10.98 4.88 -23.09
C SER A 30 -10.94 5.76 -24.34
N SER A 31 -11.99 6.56 -24.51
CA SER A 31 -12.18 7.44 -25.67
C SER A 31 -11.19 8.58 -25.79
N ASP A 32 -10.58 8.97 -24.67
CA ASP A 32 -9.49 9.94 -24.61
C ASP A 32 -8.11 9.31 -24.84
N GLY A 33 -8.06 8.00 -25.09
CA GLY A 33 -6.83 7.25 -25.29
C GLY A 33 -6.12 6.85 -23.99
N GLU A 34 -6.69 7.13 -22.81
CA GLU A 34 -6.15 6.61 -21.56
C GLU A 34 -6.29 5.09 -21.48
N THR A 35 -5.34 4.46 -20.78
CA THR A 35 -5.27 3.00 -20.65
C THR A 35 -5.43 2.57 -19.20
N PHE A 36 -6.37 1.69 -18.95
CA PHE A 36 -6.63 1.07 -17.65
C PHE A 36 -6.31 -0.41 -17.70
N ILE A 37 -5.89 -1.00 -16.59
CA ILE A 37 -5.68 -2.45 -16.48
C ILE A 37 -6.70 -3.00 -15.49
N LEU A 38 -7.54 -3.92 -15.95
CA LEU A 38 -8.41 -4.73 -15.12
C LEU A 38 -7.78 -6.12 -14.99
N LYS A 39 -7.31 -6.46 -13.79
CA LYS A 39 -6.80 -7.79 -13.46
C LYS A 39 -7.54 -8.37 -12.26
N ARG A 40 -7.70 -9.68 -12.22
CA ARG A 40 -8.02 -10.38 -10.97
C ARG A 40 -6.83 -10.23 -10.04
N LEU A 41 -7.07 -9.74 -8.82
CA LEU A 41 -6.04 -9.71 -7.78
C LEU A 41 -5.75 -11.16 -7.34
N SER A 42 -4.49 -11.56 -7.41
CA SER A 42 -3.98 -12.73 -6.68
C SER A 42 -3.98 -12.45 -5.17
N GLU A 43 -3.79 -13.46 -4.34
CA GLU A 43 -3.62 -13.23 -2.89
C GLU A 43 -2.40 -12.33 -2.61
N GLU A 44 -1.31 -12.51 -3.35
CA GLU A 44 -0.11 -11.64 -3.27
C GLU A 44 -0.41 -10.20 -3.69
N ASP A 45 -1.18 -10.01 -4.77
CA ASP A 45 -1.56 -8.67 -5.24
C ASP A 45 -2.53 -7.96 -4.29
N LYS A 46 -3.30 -8.69 -3.46
CA LYS A 46 -4.23 -8.09 -2.51
C LYS A 46 -3.49 -7.36 -1.40
N ASP A 47 -2.46 -8.00 -0.84
CA ASP A 47 -1.65 -7.40 0.20
C ASP A 47 -1.01 -6.09 -0.29
N ASP A 48 -0.49 -6.09 -1.52
CA ASP A 48 0.09 -4.89 -2.15
C ASP A 48 -0.95 -3.78 -2.37
N VAL A 49 -2.16 -4.13 -2.83
CA VAL A 49 -3.24 -3.15 -3.07
C VAL A 49 -3.81 -2.61 -1.76
N GLU A 50 -4.02 -3.46 -0.76
CA GLU A 50 -4.50 -3.07 0.56
C GLU A 50 -3.48 -2.16 1.24
N PHE A 51 -2.20 -2.53 1.21
CA PHE A 51 -1.11 -1.70 1.71
C PHE A 51 -1.06 -0.34 0.98
N ALA A 52 -1.19 -0.31 -0.34
CA ALA A 52 -1.20 0.94 -1.10
C ALA A 52 -2.39 1.84 -0.69
N ILE A 53 -3.57 1.27 -0.43
CA ILE A 53 -4.75 1.99 0.06
C ILE A 53 -4.48 2.57 1.46
N GLU A 54 -3.93 1.78 2.37
CA GLU A 54 -3.56 2.23 3.72
C GLU A 54 -2.53 3.37 3.68
N VAL A 55 -1.50 3.23 2.85
CA VAL A 55 -0.48 4.27 2.66
C VAL A 55 -1.10 5.57 2.15
N GLU A 56 -2.00 5.51 1.16
CA GLU A 56 -2.70 6.69 0.67
C GLU A 56 -3.61 7.33 1.74
N ALA A 57 -4.22 6.53 2.61
CA ALA A 57 -5.00 7.03 3.74
C ALA A 57 -4.09 7.73 4.78
N LEU A 58 -2.96 7.12 5.13
CA LEU A 58 -1.97 7.70 6.06
C LEU A 58 -1.35 8.98 5.50
N ARG A 59 -1.06 9.03 4.20
CA ARG A 59 -0.55 10.23 3.52
C ARG A 59 -1.49 11.42 3.64
N LYS A 60 -2.80 11.18 3.61
CA LYS A 60 -3.84 12.22 3.75
C LYS A 60 -4.16 12.54 5.22
N SER A 61 -3.68 11.72 6.16
CA SER A 61 -3.94 11.90 7.59
C SER A 61 -3.07 13.03 8.17
N LYS A 62 -3.71 14.12 8.58
CA LYS A 62 -3.04 15.28 9.19
C LYS A 62 -2.26 14.92 10.46
N SER A 63 -2.84 14.10 11.34
CA SER A 63 -2.20 13.68 12.59
C SER A 63 -0.96 12.82 12.33
N PHE A 64 -0.98 11.99 11.28
CA PHE A 64 0.18 11.19 10.90
C PHE A 64 1.30 12.06 10.32
N GLN A 65 0.95 13.05 9.49
CA GLN A 65 1.93 14.03 9.00
C GLN A 65 2.55 14.84 10.15
N GLU A 66 1.74 15.30 11.10
CA GLU A 66 2.22 16.01 12.29
C GLU A 66 3.17 15.15 13.14
N PHE A 67 2.87 13.86 13.31
CA PHE A 67 3.76 12.91 13.97
C PHE A 67 5.10 12.75 13.23
N LEU A 68 5.08 12.63 11.90
CA LEU A 68 6.31 12.54 11.10
C LEU A 68 7.14 13.82 11.21
N ASP A 69 6.50 14.98 11.15
CA ASP A 69 7.16 16.28 11.31
C ASP A 69 7.81 16.42 12.69
N GLU A 70 7.15 15.96 13.76
CA GLU A 70 7.72 15.93 15.10
C GLU A 70 8.96 15.02 15.16
N ARG A 71 8.88 13.84 14.56
CA ARG A 71 9.99 12.87 14.54
C ARG A 71 11.17 13.34 13.72
N LEU A 72 10.94 13.99 12.57
CA LEU A 72 11.99 14.56 11.73
C LEU A 72 12.72 15.72 12.43
N ASN A 73 12.00 16.48 13.28
CA ASN A 73 12.57 17.56 14.07
C ASN A 73 13.19 17.10 15.40
N TYR A 74 13.13 15.79 15.70
CA TYR A 74 13.73 15.24 16.92
C TYR A 74 15.26 15.30 16.82
N LYS A 75 15.87 16.20 17.60
CA LYS A 75 17.29 16.55 17.52
C LYS A 75 18.26 15.49 18.07
N THR A 76 17.74 14.45 18.72
CA THR A 76 18.58 13.45 19.37
C THR A 76 18.58 12.17 18.54
N THR A 77 19.69 11.95 17.84
CA THR A 77 20.05 10.63 17.31
C THR A 77 20.77 9.88 18.42
N LYS A 78 20.26 8.71 18.81
CA LYS A 78 21.02 7.74 19.59
C LYS A 78 21.69 6.76 18.63
N SER A 79 22.92 6.37 18.92
CA SER A 79 23.54 5.25 18.20
C SER A 79 22.83 3.95 18.55
N ILE A 80 23.01 2.93 17.71
CA ILE A 80 22.42 1.61 17.97
C ILE A 80 22.97 1.03 19.28
N GLU A 81 24.25 1.28 19.56
CA GLU A 81 24.92 0.85 20.79
C GLU A 81 24.32 1.50 22.04
N GLU A 82 23.97 2.80 21.98
CA GLU A 82 23.29 3.50 23.07
C GLU A 82 21.88 2.94 23.31
N ILE A 83 21.16 2.59 22.24
CA ILE A 83 19.83 1.96 22.35
C ILE A 83 19.94 0.57 22.98
N LEU A 84 20.94 -0.23 22.57
CA LEU A 84 21.16 -1.56 23.14
C LEU A 84 21.50 -1.49 24.62
N ALA A 85 22.35 -0.54 25.03
CA ALA A 85 22.69 -0.34 26.44
C ALA A 85 21.47 0.06 27.30
N ASP A 86 20.60 0.93 26.78
CA ASP A 86 19.36 1.31 27.46
C ASP A 86 18.43 0.10 27.63
N VAL A 87 18.26 -0.72 26.59
CA VAL A 87 17.41 -1.91 26.62
C VAL A 87 17.97 -2.96 27.60
N GLU A 88 19.29 -3.19 27.61
CA GLU A 88 19.92 -4.11 28.56
C GLU A 88 19.75 -3.65 30.01
N ALA A 89 19.88 -2.34 30.27
CA ALA A 89 19.65 -1.76 31.59
C ALA A 89 18.18 -1.91 32.04
N ASP A 90 17.22 -1.68 31.14
CA ASP A 90 15.79 -1.85 31.40
C ASP A 90 15.42 -3.31 31.67
N ILE A 91 16.04 -4.26 30.96
CA ILE A 91 15.85 -5.70 31.19
C ILE A 91 16.40 -6.06 32.57
N ALA A 92 17.64 -5.67 32.89
CA ALA A 92 18.26 -5.96 34.18
C ALA A 92 17.47 -5.39 35.37
N ALA A 93 16.91 -4.19 35.21
CA ALA A 93 16.11 -3.53 36.25
C ALA A 93 14.73 -4.17 36.47
N ASN A 94 14.16 -4.83 35.46
CA ASN A 94 12.83 -5.45 35.51
C ASN A 94 12.85 -6.98 35.66
N THR A 95 14.02 -7.63 35.63
CA THR A 95 14.18 -9.01 36.09
C THR A 95 14.13 -9.06 37.63
N PRO A 96 13.13 -9.70 38.25
CA PRO A 96 13.14 -9.90 39.69
C PRO A 96 14.29 -10.84 40.07
N SER A 97 15.11 -10.43 41.03
CA SER A 97 16.12 -11.29 41.63
C SER A 97 15.43 -12.47 42.32
N GLU A 98 15.79 -13.70 41.94
CA GLU A 98 15.37 -14.94 42.60
C GLU A 98 15.82 -15.02 44.07
#